data_AF-A0A3N4MAE4-F1
#
_entry.id   AF-A0A3N4MAE4-F1
#
_cell.length_a   1.000
_cell.length_b   1.000
_cell.length_c   1.000
_cell.angle_alpha   90.00
_cell.angle_beta   90.00
_cell.angle_gamma   90.00
#
_symmetry.space_group_name_H-M   'P 1'
#
loop_
_entity.id
_entity.type
_entity.pdbx_description
1 polymer ?
#
loop_
_entity_poly.entity_id
_entity_poly.type
_entity_poly.pdbx_seq_one_letter_code
_entity_poly.pdbx_strand_id
1 'polypeptide(L)'
;MKTLIQIDTHNGQSVVSARELHGFLSIKRHFATWCKSMFEYGFESGIDFTPVWGKSTGGRPAMDYALTLDMAKEISMIQRTERGQEARRYFIACEKLLQAQKRNVETLQLKAKYYDIIITRIGLNREAAKIRRRLKQLEPPRIMAYLPLHMQAELFQA
;
A
#
# COMPACT_ATOMS: atom_id res chain seq x y z
N MET A 1 17.48 16.25 -22.72
CA MET A 1 16.69 15.01 -22.88
C MET A 1 16.83 14.18 -21.61
N LYS A 2 15.73 13.66 -21.07
CA LYS A 2 15.74 12.86 -19.83
C LYS A 2 16.11 11.43 -20.21
N THR A 3 17.39 11.08 -20.10
CA THR A 3 17.86 9.73 -20.43
C THR A 3 17.37 8.76 -19.35
N LEU A 4 16.33 7.99 -19.67
CA LEU A 4 15.82 6.93 -18.81
C LEU A 4 16.62 5.65 -19.09
N ILE A 5 16.92 4.88 -18.04
CA ILE A 5 17.53 3.55 -18.16
C ILE A 5 16.51 2.62 -18.83
N GLN A 6 16.95 1.76 -19.75
CA GLN A 6 16.06 0.80 -20.39
C GLN A 6 15.77 -0.36 -19.43
N ILE A 7 14.51 -0.83 -19.45
CA ILE A 7 14.09 -1.99 -18.68
C ILE A 7 13.95 -3.15 -19.65
N ASP A 8 14.77 -4.16 -19.45
CA ASP A 8 14.72 -5.41 -20.22
C ASP A 8 13.95 -6.47 -19.44
N THR A 9 13.59 -7.56 -20.13
CA THR A 9 12.99 -8.73 -19.49
C THR A 9 13.97 -9.90 -19.59
N HIS A 10 14.41 -10.42 -18.45
CA HIS A 10 15.25 -11.61 -18.37
C HIS A 10 14.54 -12.67 -17.54
N ASN A 11 14.29 -13.85 -18.14
CA ASN A 11 13.56 -14.95 -17.50
C ASN A 11 12.19 -14.55 -16.92
N GLY A 12 11.46 -13.64 -17.58
CA GLY A 12 10.15 -13.16 -17.14
C GLY A 12 10.19 -12.12 -16.01
N GLN A 13 11.38 -11.70 -15.57
CA GLN A 13 11.58 -10.63 -14.60
C GLN A 13 12.07 -9.36 -15.29
N SER A 14 11.52 -8.22 -14.88
CA SER A 14 12.00 -6.91 -15.32
C SER A 14 13.36 -6.63 -14.68
N VAL A 15 14.36 -6.40 -15.51
CA VAL A 15 15.75 -6.19 -15.11
C VAL A 15 16.33 -4.96 -15.79
N VAL A 16 17.43 -4.46 -15.24
CA VAL A 16 18.23 -3.37 -15.82
C VAL A 16 19.69 -3.78 -15.91
N SER A 17 20.40 -3.28 -16.92
CA SER A 17 21.85 -3.48 -17.03
C SER A 17 22.57 -2.73 -15.91
N ALA A 18 23.50 -3.42 -15.23
CA ALA A 18 24.38 -2.81 -14.24
C ALA A 18 25.28 -1.74 -14.87
N ARG A 19 25.72 -1.92 -16.12
CA ARG A 19 26.52 -0.93 -16.85
C ARG A 19 25.73 0.33 -17.15
N GLU A 20 24.48 0.18 -17.61
CA GLU A 20 23.61 1.34 -17.82
C GLU A 20 23.35 2.10 -16.52
N LEU A 21 23.08 1.37 -15.42
CA LEU A 21 22.90 1.97 -14.11
C LEU A 21 24.16 2.70 -13.62
N HIS A 22 25.33 2.09 -13.77
CA HIS A 22 26.62 2.69 -13.41
C HIS A 22 26.87 4.00 -14.15
N GLY A 23 26.62 4.00 -15.47
CA GLY A 23 26.74 5.17 -16.32
C GLY A 23 25.72 6.26 -15.97
N PHE A 24 24.45 5.88 -15.78
CA PHE A 24 23.38 6.80 -15.41
C PHE A 24 23.65 7.50 -14.08
N LEU A 25 24.20 6.78 -13.09
CA LEU A 25 24.54 7.33 -11.78
C LEU A 25 25.84 8.16 -11.80
N SER A 26 26.53 8.28 -12.93
CA SER A 26 27.78 9.02 -13.12
C SER A 26 28.88 8.60 -12.15
N ILE A 27 29.05 7.29 -11.96
CA ILE A 27 29.98 6.74 -10.97
C ILE A 27 31.40 6.75 -11.54
N LYS A 28 32.32 7.41 -10.82
CA LYS A 28 33.73 7.53 -11.23
C LYS A 28 34.55 6.24 -11.03
N ARG A 29 34.15 5.39 -10.09
CA ARG A 29 34.84 4.13 -9.79
C ARG A 29 34.71 3.16 -10.96
N HIS A 30 35.78 2.44 -11.29
CA HIS A 30 35.75 1.42 -12.34
C HIS A 30 34.64 0.38 -12.09
N PHE A 31 33.93 0.01 -13.17
CA PHE A 31 32.72 -0.82 -13.13
C PHE A 31 32.88 -2.11 -12.32
N ALA A 32 33.93 -2.90 -12.60
CA ALA A 32 34.11 -4.19 -11.92
C ALA A 32 34.33 -4.04 -10.40
N THR A 33 35.12 -3.04 -9.98
CA THR A 33 35.36 -2.76 -8.56
C THR A 33 34.11 -2.23 -7.89
N TRP A 34 33.32 -1.42 -8.60
CA TRP A 34 32.04 -0.94 -8.11
C TRP A 34 31.02 -2.08 -7.92
N CYS A 35 30.83 -2.95 -8.92
CA CYS A 35 29.93 -4.10 -8.81
C CYS A 35 30.28 -4.97 -7.61
N LYS A 36 31.56 -5.30 -7.43
CA LYS A 36 32.01 -6.09 -6.27
C LYS A 36 31.57 -5.46 -4.95
N SER A 37 31.83 -4.16 -4.77
CA SER A 37 31.40 -3.46 -3.56
C SER A 37 29.87 -3.37 -3.42
N MET A 38 29.12 -3.27 -4.52
CA MET A 38 27.66 -3.20 -4.46
C MET A 38 27.05 -4.54 -4.07
N PHE A 39 27.58 -5.64 -4.57
CA PHE A 39 27.03 -6.97 -4.29
C PHE A 39 27.30 -7.42 -2.85
N GLU A 40 28.31 -6.85 -2.19
CA GLU A 40 28.62 -7.06 -0.76
C GLU A 40 27.57 -6.46 0.19
N TYR A 41 26.60 -5.66 -0.29
CA TYR A 41 25.54 -5.07 0.55
C TYR A 41 24.41 -6.04 0.93
N GLY A 42 24.54 -7.33 0.61
CA GLY A 42 23.54 -8.36 0.94
C GLY A 42 22.67 -8.79 -0.23
N PHE A 43 23.12 -8.58 -1.47
CA PHE A 43 22.42 -9.06 -2.66
C PHE A 43 22.88 -10.48 -3.03
N GLU A 44 21.95 -11.31 -3.51
CA GLU A 44 22.18 -12.71 -3.85
C GLU A 44 22.24 -12.96 -5.36
N SER A 45 23.27 -13.69 -5.79
CA SER A 45 23.43 -14.10 -7.18
C SER A 45 22.34 -15.09 -7.59
N GLY A 46 21.69 -14.85 -8.74
CA GLY A 46 20.56 -15.63 -9.24
C GLY A 46 19.20 -15.19 -8.69
N ILE A 47 19.17 -14.31 -7.69
CA ILE A 47 17.95 -13.69 -7.15
C ILE A 47 17.92 -12.21 -7.52
N ASP A 48 18.90 -11.44 -7.06
CA ASP A 48 18.96 -9.99 -7.25
C ASP A 48 19.72 -9.60 -8.52
N PHE A 49 20.70 -10.41 -8.90
CA PHE A 49 21.45 -10.18 -10.14
C PHE A 49 21.85 -11.49 -10.82
N THR A 50 21.94 -11.44 -12.15
CA THR A 50 22.44 -12.54 -12.98
C THR A 50 23.56 -12.04 -13.89
N PRO A 51 24.72 -12.71 -13.96
CA PRO A 51 25.79 -12.32 -14.88
C PRO A 51 25.35 -12.51 -16.34
N VAL A 52 25.58 -11.49 -17.16
CA VAL A 52 25.30 -11.50 -18.60
C VAL A 52 26.61 -11.31 -19.35
N TRP A 53 26.89 -12.21 -20.29
CA TRP A 53 28.10 -12.15 -21.09
C TRP A 53 27.80 -11.53 -22.45
N GLY A 54 28.57 -10.50 -22.82
CA GLY A 54 28.54 -9.96 -24.17
C GLY A 54 29.11 -10.95 -25.18
N LYS A 55 28.67 -10.85 -26.44
CA LYS A 55 29.29 -11.57 -27.56
C LYS A 55 30.70 -11.00 -27.78
N SER A 56 31.71 -11.87 -27.82
CA SER A 56 33.10 -11.48 -28.14
C SER A 56 33.43 -11.85 -29.59
N THR A 57 33.99 -10.91 -30.34
CA THR A 57 34.54 -11.14 -31.70
C THR A 57 36.05 -11.42 -31.65
N GLY A 58 36.64 -11.53 -30.44
CA GLY A 58 38.06 -11.76 -30.18
C GLY A 58 38.47 -11.16 -28.83
N GLY A 59 39.01 -11.97 -27.92
CA GLY A 59 39.37 -11.56 -26.55
C GLY A 59 38.35 -11.95 -25.47
N ARG A 60 38.61 -11.57 -24.20
CA ARG A 60 37.74 -11.92 -23.07
C ARG A 60 36.42 -11.14 -23.17
N PRO A 61 35.25 -11.82 -23.23
CA PRO A 61 33.96 -11.14 -23.34
C PRO A 61 33.73 -10.17 -22.18
N ALA A 62 33.17 -9.00 -22.50
CA ALA A 62 32.79 -8.03 -21.50
C ALA A 62 31.68 -8.61 -20.61
N MET A 63 31.92 -8.58 -19.30
CA MET A 63 30.95 -9.02 -18.30
C MET A 63 30.03 -7.84 -17.94
N ASP A 64 28.74 -8.09 -17.91
CA ASP A 64 27.69 -7.22 -17.36
C ASP A 64 26.82 -8.03 -16.40
N TYR A 65 25.87 -7.38 -15.74
CA TYR A 65 24.92 -8.01 -14.83
C TYR A 65 23.52 -7.47 -15.11
N ALA A 66 22.55 -8.37 -15.24
CA ALA A 66 21.14 -8.03 -15.19
C ALA A 66 20.73 -7.93 -13.73
N LEU A 67 20.33 -6.74 -13.29
CA LEU A 67 19.90 -6.45 -11.92
C LEU A 67 18.37 -6.40 -11.86
N THR A 68 17.76 -6.96 -10.81
CA THR A 68 16.35 -6.73 -10.54
C THR A 68 16.07 -5.24 -10.32
N LEU A 69 14.83 -4.82 -10.54
CA LEU A 69 14.42 -3.44 -10.27
C LEU A 69 14.61 -3.06 -8.80
N ASP A 70 14.40 -4.00 -7.87
CA ASP A 70 14.57 -3.75 -6.44
C ASP A 70 16.03 -3.48 -6.09
N MET A 71 16.94 -4.34 -6.53
CA MET A 71 18.38 -4.12 -6.37
C MET A 71 18.84 -2.80 -7.01
N ALA A 72 18.37 -2.48 -8.21
CA ALA A 72 18.74 -1.24 -8.89
C ALA A 72 18.26 0.03 -8.15
N LYS A 73 17.05 -0.02 -7.56
CA LYS A 73 16.53 1.07 -6.70
C LYS A 73 17.40 1.24 -5.47
N GLU A 74 17.73 0.15 -4.78
CA GLU A 74 18.57 0.18 -3.58
C GLU A 74 19.95 0.73 -3.88
N ILE A 75 20.62 0.23 -4.93
CA ILE A 75 21.93 0.74 -5.36
C ILE A 75 21.86 2.23 -5.66
N SER A 76 20.83 2.69 -6.38
CA SER A 76 20.61 4.12 -6.68
C SER A 76 20.46 4.94 -5.40
N MET A 77 19.74 4.40 -4.42
CA MET A 77 19.56 5.03 -3.12
C MET A 77 20.83 5.01 -2.26
N ILE A 78 21.77 4.09 -2.44
CA ILE A 78 23.03 4.05 -1.68
C ILE A 78 24.06 5.03 -2.27
N GLN A 79 24.07 5.22 -3.59
CA GLN A 79 25.09 6.04 -4.25
C GLN A 79 25.10 7.49 -3.76
N ARG A 80 26.31 7.99 -3.50
CA ARG A 80 26.58 9.40 -3.15
C ARG A 80 26.86 10.23 -4.40
N THR A 81 25.96 10.17 -5.37
CA THR A 81 26.01 10.96 -6.61
C THR A 81 24.78 11.85 -6.72
N GLU A 82 24.83 12.88 -7.55
CA GLU A 82 23.68 13.78 -7.79
C GLU A 82 22.45 12.98 -8.25
N ARG A 83 22.66 12.07 -9.21
CA ARG A 83 21.63 11.17 -9.73
C ARG A 83 21.11 10.19 -8.67
N GLY A 84 21.99 9.68 -7.80
CA GLY A 84 21.57 8.86 -6.65
C GLY A 84 20.73 9.65 -5.65
N GLN A 85 21.09 10.92 -5.39
CA GLN A 85 20.32 11.81 -4.53
C GLN A 85 18.94 12.14 -5.12
N GLU A 86 18.87 12.44 -6.41
CA GLU A 86 17.61 12.65 -7.15
C GLU A 86 16.71 11.42 -7.05
N ALA A 87 17.25 10.23 -7.33
CA ALA A 87 16.52 8.97 -7.25
C ALA A 87 15.99 8.73 -5.83
N ARG A 88 16.84 8.92 -4.79
CA ARG A 88 16.43 8.77 -3.39
C ARG A 88 15.30 9.73 -3.02
N ARG A 89 15.40 11.01 -3.40
CA ARG A 89 14.34 12.00 -3.13
C ARG A 89 13.04 11.63 -3.83
N TYR A 90 13.13 11.19 -5.08
CA TYR A 90 11.98 10.76 -5.87
C TYR A 90 11.26 9.56 -5.23
N PHE A 91 11.99 8.50 -4.88
CA PHE A 91 11.39 7.30 -4.27
C PHE A 91 10.78 7.59 -2.89
N ILE A 92 11.45 8.38 -2.04
CA ILE A 92 10.89 8.82 -0.75
C ILE A 92 9.62 9.67 -0.96
N ALA A 93 9.59 10.54 -1.96
CA ALA A 93 8.40 11.32 -2.28
C ALA A 93 7.24 10.44 -2.73
N CYS A 94 7.48 9.46 -3.61
CA CYS A 94 6.49 8.48 -4.03
C CYS A 94 5.94 7.67 -2.86
N GLU A 95 6.80 7.21 -1.94
CA GLU A 95 6.37 6.48 -0.74
C GLU A 95 5.46 7.34 0.16
N LYS A 96 5.84 8.61 0.39
CA LYS A 96 5.01 9.55 1.16
C LYS A 96 3.64 9.78 0.53
N LEU A 97 3.59 9.95 -0.80
CA LEU A 97 2.33 10.11 -1.53
C LEU A 97 1.46 8.85 -1.43
N LEU A 98 2.05 7.67 -1.61
CA LEU A 98 1.35 6.40 -1.48
C LEU A 98 0.79 6.22 -0.06
N GLN A 99 1.57 6.55 0.97
CA GLN A 99 1.12 6.46 2.36
C GLN A 99 -0.02 7.45 2.67
N ALA A 100 0.05 8.68 2.14
CA ALA A 100 -1.03 9.64 2.27
C ALA A 100 -2.32 9.14 1.60
N GLN A 101 -2.21 8.54 0.42
CA GLN A 101 -3.35 7.96 -0.30
C GLN A 101 -3.99 6.80 0.48
N LYS A 102 -3.18 5.89 1.06
CA LYS A 102 -3.68 4.78 1.90
C LYS A 102 -4.48 5.30 3.10
N ARG A 103 -3.95 6.28 3.84
CA ARG A 103 -4.65 6.91 4.97
C ARG A 103 -5.97 7.56 4.55
N ASN A 104 -6.01 8.21 3.39
CA ASN A 104 -7.23 8.83 2.88
C ASN A 104 -8.30 7.78 2.58
N VAL A 105 -7.94 6.65 1.96
CA VAL A 105 -8.85 5.54 1.68
C VAL A 105 -9.41 4.95 2.98
N GLU A 106 -8.55 4.68 3.97
CA GLU A 106 -8.97 4.18 5.29
C GLU A 106 -9.95 5.14 5.99
N THR A 107 -9.65 6.44 5.94
CA THR A 107 -10.52 7.48 6.51
C THR A 107 -11.88 7.53 5.84
N LEU A 108 -11.93 7.41 4.50
CA LEU A 108 -13.17 7.37 3.74
C LEU A 108 -13.99 6.11 4.06
N GLN A 109 -13.35 4.95 4.18
CA GLN A 109 -14.01 3.70 4.59
C GLN A 109 -14.61 3.80 5.99
N LEU A 110 -13.90 4.42 6.94
CA LEU A 110 -14.40 4.60 8.29
C LEU A 110 -15.61 5.55 8.34
N LYS A 111 -15.55 6.65 7.58
CA LYS A 111 -16.69 7.57 7.45
C LYS A 111 -17.91 6.87 6.85
N ALA A 112 -17.73 6.07 5.79
CA ALA A 112 -18.82 5.31 5.20
C ALA A 112 -19.51 4.39 6.22
N LYS A 113 -18.74 3.60 6.98
CA LYS A 113 -19.27 2.74 8.05
C LYS A 113 -20.03 3.54 9.13
N TYR A 114 -19.50 4.70 9.52
CA TYR A 114 -20.17 5.57 10.49
C TYR A 114 -21.51 6.09 9.99
N TYR A 115 -21.59 6.53 8.73
CA TYR A 115 -22.84 6.97 8.11
C TYR A 115 -23.86 5.84 8.00
N ASP A 116 -23.45 4.62 7.63
CA ASP A 116 -24.34 3.45 7.57
C ASP A 116 -24.97 3.14 8.93
N ILE A 117 -24.18 3.20 10.01
CA ILE A 117 -24.67 2.99 11.39
C ILE A 117 -25.70 4.05 11.76
N ILE A 118 -25.43 5.33 11.45
CA ILE A 118 -26.37 6.43 11.75
C ILE A 118 -27.67 6.25 10.98
N ILE A 119 -27.61 5.98 9.67
CA ILE A 119 -28.79 5.81 8.83
C ILE A 119 -29.64 4.64 9.35
N THR A 120 -28.99 3.52 9.68
CA THR A 120 -29.65 2.35 10.26
C THR A 120 -30.31 2.69 11.60
N ARG A 121 -29.61 3.41 12.48
CA ARG A 121 -30.14 3.80 13.79
C ARG A 121 -31.31 4.77 13.68
N ILE A 122 -31.27 5.72 12.76
CA ILE A 122 -32.40 6.62 12.46
C ILE A 122 -33.60 5.80 11.96
N GLY A 123 -33.37 4.86 11.04
CA GLY A 123 -34.40 3.95 10.54
C GLY A 123 -35.05 3.13 11.66
N LEU A 124 -34.24 2.47 12.49
CA LEU A 124 -34.69 1.70 13.65
C LEU A 124 -35.46 2.56 14.65
N ASN A 125 -34.99 3.77 14.94
CA ASN A 125 -35.69 4.69 15.85
C ASN A 125 -37.05 5.13 15.29
N ARG A 126 -37.16 5.34 13.97
CA ARG A 126 -38.45 5.64 13.32
C ARG A 126 -39.43 4.48 13.45
N GLU A 127 -38.98 3.25 13.19
CA GLU A 127 -39.83 2.05 13.36
C GLU A 127 -40.22 1.82 14.82
N ALA A 128 -39.28 1.97 15.75
CA ALA A 128 -39.56 1.90 17.19
C ALA A 128 -40.60 2.95 17.62
N ALA A 129 -40.55 4.17 17.06
CA ALA A 129 -41.56 5.19 17.33
C ALA A 129 -42.95 4.82 16.79
N LYS A 130 -43.04 4.15 15.63
CA LYS A 130 -44.31 3.62 15.10
C LYS A 130 -44.87 2.51 15.99
N ILE A 131 -44.01 1.58 16.42
CA ILE A 131 -44.39 0.48 17.33
C ILE A 131 -44.89 1.05 18.67
N ARG A 132 -44.17 1.99 19.27
CA ARG A 132 -44.59 2.68 20.51
C ARG A 132 -45.96 3.35 20.37
N ARG A 133 -46.21 4.03 19.24
CA ARG A 133 -47.52 4.63 18.95
C ARG A 133 -48.63 3.57 18.88
N ARG A 134 -48.37 2.44 18.21
CA ARG A 134 -49.35 1.35 18.06
C ARG A 134 -49.64 0.64 19.39
N LEU A 135 -48.62 0.42 20.21
CA LEU A 135 -48.77 -0.08 21.59
C LEU A 135 -49.63 0.85 22.45
N LYS A 136 -49.43 2.16 22.36
CA LYS A 136 -50.24 3.15 23.10
C LYS A 136 -51.72 3.16 22.69
N GLN A 137 -52.04 2.74 21.46
CA GLN A 137 -53.43 2.58 21.00
C GLN A 137 -54.05 1.25 21.43
N LEU A 138 -53.25 0.26 21.85
CA LEU A 138 -53.71 -1.06 22.30
C LEU A 138 -54.10 -1.08 23.80
N GLU A 139 -53.77 -0.04 24.55
CA GLU A 139 -54.07 0.11 25.98
C GLU A 139 -54.84 1.41 26.20
N PRO A 140 -56.18 1.37 26.49
CA PRO A 140 -56.62 0.93 27.84
C PRO A 140 -57.52 -0.32 28.07
N PRO A 141 -58.26 -0.97 27.12
CA PRO A 141 -59.22 -2.01 27.55
C PRO A 141 -58.71 -3.45 27.53
N ARG A 142 -57.57 -3.76 26.89
CA ARG A 142 -57.20 -5.16 26.61
C ARG A 142 -56.19 -5.77 27.57
N ILE A 143 -55.16 -5.09 28.08
CA ILE A 143 -54.22 -5.73 29.01
C ILE A 143 -54.81 -5.78 30.43
N MET A 144 -55.60 -4.77 30.81
CA MET A 144 -56.41 -4.79 32.04
C MET A 144 -57.32 -6.03 32.15
N ALA A 145 -57.79 -6.57 31.02
CA ALA A 145 -58.63 -7.76 31.03
C ALA A 145 -57.87 -9.07 31.35
N TYR A 146 -56.53 -9.07 31.24
CA TYR A 146 -55.68 -10.25 31.45
C TYR A 146 -54.74 -10.13 32.66
N LEU A 147 -54.65 -8.96 33.29
CA LEU A 147 -53.80 -8.73 34.46
C LEU A 147 -54.64 -8.88 35.76
N PRO A 148 -54.20 -9.68 36.74
CA PRO A 148 -54.88 -9.79 38.04
C PRO A 148 -55.08 -8.41 38.69
N LEU A 149 -56.27 -8.16 39.28
CA LEU A 149 -56.67 -6.85 39.83
C LEU A 149 -55.63 -6.17 40.73
N HIS A 150 -54.84 -6.94 41.50
CA HIS A 150 -53.84 -6.38 42.40
C HIS A 150 -52.65 -5.71 41.70
N MET A 151 -52.31 -6.13 40.46
CA MET A 151 -51.24 -5.49 39.68
C MET A 151 -51.73 -4.27 38.87
N GLN A 152 -53.04 -4.08 38.75
CA GLN A 152 -53.61 -2.95 38.01
C GLN A 152 -53.40 -1.62 38.73
N ALA A 153 -53.28 -1.64 40.07
CA ALA A 153 -53.10 -0.46 40.91
C ALA A 153 -51.69 0.14 40.83
N GLU A 154 -50.67 -0.68 40.56
CA GLU A 154 -49.26 -0.24 40.52
C GLU A 154 -48.93 0.55 39.25
N LEU A 155 -49.69 0.35 38.16
CA LEU A 155 -49.49 1.01 36.87
C LEU A 155 -50.02 2.45 36.81
N PHE A 156 -50.79 2.89 37.81
CA PHE A 156 -51.44 4.22 37.83
C PHE A 156 -50.79 5.22 38.82
N GLN A 157 -49.69 4.86 39.48
CA GLN A 157 -49.02 5.71 40.47
C GLN A 157 -47.66 6.31 40.01
N ALA A 158 -47.32 6.26 38.72
CA ALA A 158 -46.07 6.82 38.18
C ALA A 158 -46.30 7.85 37.07
#